data_AF-A0A7V7XLQ4-F1
#
_entry.id   AF-A0A7V7XLQ4-F1
#
_cell.length_a   1.000
_cell.length_b   1.000
_cell.length_c   1.000
_cell.angle_alpha   90.00
_cell.angle_beta   90.00
_cell.angle_gamma   90.00
#
_symmetry.space_group_name_H-M   'P 1'
#
loop_
_entity.id
_entity.type
_entity.pdbx_description
1 polymer ?
#
loop_
_entity_poly.entity_id
_entity_poly.type
_entity_poly.pdbx_seq_one_letter_code
_entity_poly.pdbx_strand_id
1 'polypeptide(L)'
;MPSLNTPQRIFLATIGVAIILFQLYRFADDGIEGTGWVFAFLVAALLLLPAVGLLSKPKVLHSLPMKPNSSEERLSRAKQRIENLVSRATERAAVLHRRLPILFDFPPLQAPEFQRINAFMIDSWLQYCIAFTGCLSLMAEYKRNPRFMTQPDYRVVWQMLVNEIAKAEAIMTARHGLHDKFDIERSVQWATRDMNEAELAMKKFIDNLAKSVPEPDAPLIGFLMEKLHAPEQSRPSLSQGIEKFARETLHQFAAIAT
;
A
#
# COMPACT_ATOMS: atom_id res chain seq x y z
N MET A 1 -38.04 -27.23 -4.61
CA MET A 1 -38.56 -26.09 -5.40
C MET A 1 -39.01 -26.62 -6.76
N PRO A 2 -40.23 -26.33 -7.22
CA PRO A 2 -40.70 -26.76 -8.55
C PRO A 2 -39.72 -26.27 -9.62
N SER A 3 -39.39 -27.12 -10.58
CA SER A 3 -38.38 -26.84 -11.60
C SER A 3 -38.84 -25.71 -12.52
N LEU A 4 -38.33 -24.49 -12.31
CA LEU A 4 -38.56 -23.35 -13.20
C LEU A 4 -38.16 -23.72 -14.63
N ASN A 5 -39.00 -23.38 -15.62
CA ASN A 5 -38.70 -23.63 -17.02
C ASN A 5 -37.61 -22.68 -17.54
N THR A 6 -36.83 -23.11 -18.53
CA THR A 6 -35.71 -22.34 -19.11
C THR A 6 -36.02 -20.87 -19.40
N PRO A 7 -37.13 -20.49 -20.06
CA PRO A 7 -37.46 -19.08 -20.30
C PRO A 7 -37.70 -18.29 -19.00
N GLN A 8 -38.27 -18.91 -17.96
CA GLN A 8 -38.47 -18.26 -16.66
C GLN A 8 -37.14 -18.00 -15.96
N ARG A 9 -36.18 -18.92 -16.08
CA ARG A 9 -34.82 -18.74 -15.51
C ARG A 9 -34.06 -17.61 -16.20
N ILE A 10 -34.15 -17.55 -17.54
CA ILE A 10 -33.53 -16.47 -18.32
C ILE A 10 -34.16 -15.13 -17.95
N PHE A 11 -35.49 -15.07 -17.86
CA PHE A 11 -36.20 -13.85 -17.47
C PHE A 11 -35.81 -13.34 -16.07
N LEU A 12 -35.74 -14.24 -15.08
CA LEU A 12 -35.29 -13.92 -13.72
C LEU A 12 -33.83 -13.44 -13.69
N ALA A 13 -32.96 -14.06 -14.47
CA ALA A 13 -31.56 -13.65 -14.58
C ALA A 13 -31.42 -12.26 -15.20
N THR A 14 -32.18 -11.95 -16.26
CA THR A 14 -32.20 -10.63 -16.88
C THR A 14 -32.68 -9.55 -15.90
N ILE A 15 -33.72 -9.84 -15.10
CA ILE A 15 -34.17 -8.93 -14.04
C ILE A 15 -33.09 -8.72 -12.98
N GLY A 16 -32.42 -9.80 -12.53
CA GLY A 16 -31.31 -9.70 -11.58
C GLY A 16 -30.16 -8.83 -12.09
N VAL A 17 -29.77 -8.99 -13.36
CA VAL A 17 -28.74 -8.15 -14.00
C VAL A 17 -29.20 -6.69 -14.09
N ALA A 18 -30.44 -6.44 -14.47
CA ALA A 18 -30.98 -5.08 -14.55
C ALA A 18 -30.98 -4.38 -13.18
N ILE A 19 -31.33 -5.10 -12.10
CA ILE A 19 -31.28 -4.57 -10.73
C ILE A 19 -29.83 -4.23 -10.34
N ILE A 20 -28.86 -5.10 -10.64
CA ILE A 20 -27.45 -4.84 -10.35
C ILE A 20 -26.95 -3.61 -11.12
N LEU A 21 -27.25 -3.52 -12.41
CA LEU A 21 -26.83 -2.39 -13.24
C LEU A 21 -27.46 -1.07 -12.76
N PHE A 22 -28.74 -1.09 -12.38
CA PHE A 22 -29.43 0.08 -11.83
C PHE A 22 -28.82 0.52 -10.49
N GLN A 23 -28.47 -0.43 -9.61
CA GLN A 23 -27.81 -0.11 -8.34
C GLN A 23 -26.38 0.40 -8.53
N LEU A 24 -25.62 -0.14 -9.50
CA LEU A 24 -24.29 0.36 -9.87
C LEU A 24 -24.35 1.76 -10.47
N TYR A 25 -25.37 2.05 -11.27
CA TYR A 25 -25.63 3.39 -11.80
C TYR A 25 -25.92 4.37 -10.65
N ARG A 26 -26.84 4.03 -9.75
CA ARG A 26 -27.18 4.89 -8.61
C ARG A 26 -26.02 5.06 -7.61
N PHE A 27 -25.17 4.05 -7.47
CA PHE A 27 -23.94 4.11 -6.68
C PHE A 27 -22.96 5.17 -7.21
N ALA A 28 -22.94 5.41 -8.53
CA ALA A 28 -22.08 6.41 -9.14
C ALA A 28 -22.58 7.85 -8.92
N ASP A 29 -23.89 8.06 -8.79
CA ASP A 29 -24.51 9.39 -8.71
C ASP A 29 -24.70 9.91 -7.27
N ASP A 30 -25.19 9.10 -6.31
CA ASP A 30 -25.66 9.63 -5.01
C ASP A 30 -24.79 9.24 -3.78
N GLY A 31 -23.83 8.32 -3.91
CA GLY A 31 -23.09 7.79 -2.75
C GLY A 31 -23.97 6.96 -1.78
N ILE A 32 -23.35 6.26 -0.83
CA ILE A 32 -24.02 5.24 0.00
C ILE A 32 -24.76 5.88 1.17
N GLU A 33 -26.07 6.07 1.06
CA GLU A 33 -26.94 6.28 2.23
C GLU A 33 -28.00 5.17 2.37
N GLY A 34 -28.02 4.55 3.56
CA GLY A 34 -29.00 3.54 3.96
C GLY A 34 -28.58 2.08 3.68
N THR A 35 -29.32 1.13 4.25
CA THR A 35 -29.08 -0.33 4.12
C THR A 35 -29.76 -0.95 2.88
N GLY A 36 -30.52 -0.16 2.11
CA GLY A 36 -31.30 -0.64 0.96
C GLY A 36 -30.47 -1.26 -0.17
N TRP A 37 -29.23 -0.81 -0.36
CA TRP A 37 -28.34 -1.35 -1.40
C TRP A 37 -27.93 -2.80 -1.12
N VAL A 38 -27.71 -3.16 0.15
CA VAL A 38 -27.35 -4.53 0.57
C VAL A 38 -28.48 -5.50 0.24
N PHE A 39 -29.73 -5.11 0.52
CA PHE A 39 -30.91 -5.91 0.18
C PHE A 39 -31.09 -6.05 -1.34
N ALA A 40 -30.79 -5.03 -2.13
CA ALA A 40 -30.88 -5.10 -3.59
C ALA A 40 -29.87 -6.08 -4.19
N PHE A 41 -28.62 -6.11 -3.71
CA PHE A 41 -27.63 -7.11 -4.12
C PHE A 41 -28.01 -8.53 -3.68
N LEU A 42 -28.57 -8.68 -2.47
CA LEU A 42 -29.01 -9.99 -1.97
C LEU A 42 -30.16 -10.55 -2.83
N VAL A 43 -31.14 -9.71 -3.18
CA VAL A 43 -32.26 -10.09 -4.07
C VAL A 43 -31.75 -10.42 -5.46
N ALA A 44 -30.82 -9.64 -6.03
CA ALA A 44 -30.25 -9.93 -7.33
C ALA A 44 -29.45 -11.24 -7.35
N ALA A 45 -28.66 -11.52 -6.32
CA ALA A 45 -27.93 -12.79 -6.19
C ALA A 45 -28.89 -13.98 -6.13
N LEU A 46 -30.00 -13.84 -5.40
CA LEU A 46 -31.03 -14.88 -5.28
C LEU A 46 -31.74 -15.15 -6.62
N LEU A 47 -31.96 -14.10 -7.42
CA LEU A 47 -32.55 -14.19 -8.76
C LEU A 47 -31.62 -14.81 -9.80
N LEU A 48 -30.29 -14.76 -9.60
CA LEU A 48 -29.29 -15.34 -10.50
C LEU A 48 -28.98 -16.82 -10.23
N LEU A 49 -29.29 -17.34 -9.03
CA LEU A 49 -29.06 -18.73 -8.65
C LEU A 49 -29.61 -19.77 -9.65
N PRO A 50 -30.82 -19.63 -10.23
CA PRO A 50 -31.35 -20.62 -11.17
C PRO A 50 -30.59 -20.69 -12.51
N ALA A 51 -29.86 -19.64 -12.88
CA ALA A 51 -29.11 -19.56 -14.13
C ALA A 51 -27.74 -20.26 -14.07
N VAL A 52 -27.18 -20.45 -12.88
CA VAL A 52 -25.89 -21.13 -12.68
C VAL A 52 -25.96 -22.60 -13.11
N GLY A 53 -27.13 -23.23 -13.00
CA GLY A 53 -27.37 -24.62 -13.43
C GLY A 53 -27.36 -24.86 -14.95
N LEU A 54 -27.35 -23.81 -15.78
CA LEU A 54 -27.28 -23.92 -17.25
C LEU A 54 -25.84 -24.03 -17.79
N LEU A 55 -24.82 -23.79 -16.96
CA LEU A 55 -23.41 -23.76 -17.37
C LEU A 55 -22.67 -25.10 -17.23
N SER A 56 -23.35 -26.17 -16.82
CA SER A 56 -22.73 -27.48 -16.58
C SER A 56 -22.88 -28.44 -17.76
N LYS A 57 -21.96 -28.37 -18.73
CA LYS A 57 -21.54 -29.53 -19.52
C LYS A 57 -20.00 -29.56 -19.61
N PRO A 58 -19.32 -30.58 -19.07
CA PRO A 58 -17.87 -30.67 -19.18
C PRO A 58 -17.50 -31.25 -20.55
N LYS A 59 -16.73 -30.50 -21.34
CA LYS A 59 -15.95 -31.07 -22.45
C LYS A 59 -14.73 -31.75 -21.84
N VAL A 60 -14.63 -33.07 -22.05
CA VAL A 60 -13.42 -33.85 -21.73
C VAL A 60 -12.31 -33.39 -22.68
N LEU A 61 -11.37 -32.60 -22.16
CA LEU A 61 -10.09 -32.34 -22.81
C LEU A 61 -9.11 -33.44 -22.39
N HIS A 62 -8.45 -34.04 -23.38
CA HIS A 62 -7.29 -34.91 -23.15
C HIS A 62 -6.28 -34.21 -22.22
N SER A 63 -5.95 -34.90 -21.13
CA SER A 63 -5.02 -34.49 -20.11
C SER A 63 -3.60 -34.41 -20.67
N LEU A 64 -3.16 -33.19 -21.00
CA LEU A 64 -1.76 -32.83 -20.80
C LEU A 64 -1.44 -32.97 -19.30
N PRO A 65 -0.22 -33.33 -18.89
CA PRO A 65 0.11 -33.51 -17.48
C PRO A 65 -0.06 -32.17 -16.76
N MET A 66 -1.19 -32.04 -16.08
CA MET A 66 -1.56 -30.88 -15.31
C MET A 66 -0.71 -30.94 -14.04
N LYS A 67 0.37 -30.16 -14.01
CA LYS A 67 1.19 -29.99 -12.81
C LYS A 67 0.28 -29.37 -11.73
N PRO A 68 0.00 -30.05 -10.61
CA PRO A 68 -0.88 -29.51 -9.59
C PRO A 68 -0.08 -28.51 -8.76
N ASN A 69 -0.07 -27.23 -9.15
CA ASN A 69 0.18 -26.17 -8.16
C ASN A 69 -1.19 -25.77 -7.64
N SER A 70 -1.57 -26.32 -6.49
CA SER A 70 -2.81 -25.97 -5.79
C SER A 70 -2.92 -24.46 -5.65
N SER A 71 -4.12 -23.92 -5.81
CA SER A 71 -4.42 -22.49 -5.63
C SER A 71 -3.91 -21.94 -4.29
N GLU A 72 -3.86 -22.80 -3.27
CA GLU A 72 -3.35 -22.52 -1.93
C GLU A 72 -1.84 -22.25 -1.91
N GLU A 73 -1.02 -23.04 -2.61
CA GLU A 73 0.42 -22.76 -2.73
C GLU A 73 0.69 -21.45 -3.46
N ARG A 74 -0.12 -21.11 -4.46
CA ARG A 74 0.02 -19.84 -5.18
C ARG A 74 -0.32 -18.66 -4.27
N LEU A 75 -1.37 -18.79 -3.47
CA LEU A 75 -1.78 -17.77 -2.51
C LEU A 75 -0.75 -17.60 -1.39
N SER A 76 -0.21 -18.70 -0.84
CA SER A 76 0.79 -18.61 0.23
C SER A 76 2.09 -17.97 -0.26
N ARG A 77 2.56 -18.31 -1.47
CA ARG A 77 3.74 -17.68 -2.09
C ARG A 77 3.52 -16.20 -2.36
N ALA A 78 2.33 -15.81 -2.81
CA ALA A 78 1.99 -14.40 -3.02
C ALA A 78 2.01 -13.62 -1.69
N LYS A 79 1.39 -14.19 -0.65
CA LYS A 79 1.40 -13.60 0.70
C LYS A 79 2.83 -13.45 1.24
N GLN A 80 3.64 -14.51 1.16
CA GLN A 80 5.02 -14.49 1.62
C GLN A 80 5.86 -13.46 0.84
N ARG A 81 5.66 -13.33 -0.46
CA ARG A 81 6.34 -12.30 -1.27
C ARG A 81 5.97 -10.90 -0.81
N ILE A 82 4.68 -10.63 -0.56
CA ILE A 82 4.19 -9.35 -0.07
C ILE A 82 4.78 -9.04 1.32
N GLU A 83 4.74 -10.00 2.24
CA GLU A 83 5.34 -9.87 3.58
C GLU A 83 6.84 -9.56 3.48
N ASN A 84 7.57 -10.25 2.60
CA ASN A 84 8.99 -10.00 2.36
C ASN A 84 9.25 -8.60 1.77
N LEU A 85 8.36 -8.06 0.95
CA LEU A 85 8.50 -6.69 0.42
C LEU A 85 8.35 -5.65 1.52
N VAL A 86 7.36 -5.84 2.39
CA VAL A 86 7.07 -4.94 3.51
C VAL A 86 8.17 -5.04 4.56
N SER A 87 8.58 -6.25 4.97
CA SER A 87 9.65 -6.46 5.96
C SER A 87 10.97 -5.83 5.53
N ARG A 88 11.35 -6.01 4.26
CA ARG A 88 12.58 -5.39 3.75
C ARG A 88 12.48 -3.86 3.73
N ALA A 89 11.32 -3.31 3.39
CA ALA A 89 11.10 -1.87 3.43
C ALA A 89 11.22 -1.33 4.86
N THR A 90 10.62 -2.00 5.85
CA THR A 90 10.67 -1.59 7.25
C THR A 90 12.06 -1.75 7.86
N GLU A 91 12.79 -2.83 7.54
CA GLU A 91 14.19 -3.01 7.95
C GLU A 91 15.08 -1.89 7.42
N ARG A 92 14.93 -1.52 6.14
CA ARG A 92 15.66 -0.39 5.56
C ARG A 92 15.22 0.95 6.14
N ALA A 93 13.94 1.11 6.47
CA ALA A 93 13.44 2.30 7.17
C ALA A 93 14.15 2.48 8.51
N ALA A 94 14.30 1.40 9.29
CA ALA A 94 15.03 1.42 10.56
C ALA A 94 16.53 1.73 10.40
N VAL A 95 17.14 1.37 9.27
CA VAL A 95 18.52 1.79 8.95
C VAL A 95 18.58 3.29 8.67
N LEU A 96 17.68 3.81 7.84
CA LEU A 96 17.62 5.25 7.53
C LEU A 96 17.35 6.07 8.80
N HIS A 97 16.36 5.67 9.57
CA HIS A 97 15.96 6.30 10.83
C HIS A 97 17.14 6.48 11.79
N ARG A 98 17.97 5.44 11.97
CA ARG A 98 19.20 5.52 12.79
C ARG A 98 20.29 6.43 12.20
N ARG A 99 20.31 6.63 10.89
CA ARG A 99 21.29 7.50 10.21
C ARG A 99 20.87 8.96 10.21
N LEU A 100 19.57 9.28 10.23
CA LEU A 100 19.07 10.65 10.13
C LEU A 100 19.66 11.60 11.18
N PRO A 101 19.73 11.26 12.49
CA PRO A 101 20.32 12.16 13.48
C PRO A 101 21.79 12.53 13.19
N ILE A 102 22.55 11.57 12.64
CA ILE A 102 23.97 11.78 12.26
C ILE A 102 24.06 12.70 11.05
N LEU A 103 23.17 12.54 10.06
CA LEU A 103 23.14 13.36 8.86
C LEU A 103 22.68 14.80 9.13
N PHE A 104 21.82 14.99 10.13
CA PHE A 104 21.36 16.31 10.54
C PHE A 104 22.36 17.10 11.38
N ASP A 105 23.38 16.44 11.95
CA ASP A 105 24.33 17.04 12.89
C ASP A 105 23.64 17.85 14.00
N PHE A 106 22.61 17.26 14.63
CA PHE A 106 21.86 17.95 15.67
C PHE A 106 22.78 18.32 16.85
N PRO A 107 22.90 19.60 17.21
CA PRO A 107 23.66 19.97 18.40
C PRO A 107 23.01 19.34 19.63
N PRO A 108 23.79 18.78 20.57
CA PRO A 108 23.24 18.20 21.79
C PRO A 108 22.52 19.30 22.58
N LEU A 109 21.20 19.19 22.68
CA LEU A 109 20.39 20.09 23.49
C LEU A 109 20.70 19.82 24.97
N GLN A 110 21.18 20.83 25.68
CA GLN A 110 21.67 20.65 27.06
C GLN A 110 20.54 20.57 28.09
N ALA A 111 19.38 21.17 27.83
CA ALA A 111 18.26 21.13 28.77
C ALA A 111 17.46 19.81 28.65
N PRO A 112 17.11 19.14 29.77
CA PRO A 112 16.39 17.86 29.77
C PRO A 112 15.04 17.89 29.03
N GLU A 113 14.32 19.00 29.10
CA GLU A 113 13.04 19.19 28.41
C GLU A 113 13.19 19.20 26.89
N PHE A 114 14.22 19.87 26.36
CA PHE A 114 14.54 19.87 24.94
C PHE A 114 15.06 18.52 24.46
N GLN A 115 15.75 17.75 25.31
CA GLN A 115 16.16 16.38 24.99
C GLN A 115 14.96 15.45 24.78
N ARG A 116 13.91 15.57 25.60
CA ARG A 116 12.68 14.79 25.43
C ARG A 116 11.94 15.14 24.14
N ILE A 117 11.84 16.44 23.82
CA ILE A 117 11.21 16.90 22.57
C ILE A 117 11.99 16.38 21.36
N ASN A 118 13.33 16.46 21.40
CA ASN A 118 14.18 15.96 20.33
C ASN A 118 14.06 14.43 20.17
N ALA A 119 14.04 13.67 21.27
CA ALA A 119 13.82 12.23 21.23
C ALA A 119 12.46 11.85 20.64
N PHE A 120 11.40 12.58 21.01
CA PHE A 120 10.06 12.38 20.44
C PHE A 120 10.03 12.65 18.94
N MET A 121 10.64 13.76 18.50
CA MET A 121 10.77 14.08 17.08
C MET A 121 11.57 13.03 16.30
N ILE A 122 12.71 12.61 16.83
CA ILE A 122 13.53 11.58 16.19
C ILE A 122 12.73 10.29 16.05
N ASP A 123 12.03 9.84 17.10
CA ASP A 123 11.23 8.63 17.05
C ASP A 123 10.09 8.72 16.02
N SER A 124 9.47 9.89 15.86
CA SER A 124 8.39 10.07 14.88
C SER A 124 8.88 9.96 13.43
N TRP A 125 10.16 10.25 13.15
CA TRP A 125 10.70 10.14 11.79
C TRP A 125 10.69 8.72 11.22
N LEU A 126 10.59 7.69 12.06
CA LEU A 126 10.51 6.31 11.58
C LEU A 126 9.32 6.12 10.62
N GLN A 127 8.20 6.77 10.91
CA GLN A 127 6.98 6.67 10.10
C GLN A 127 7.21 7.19 8.66
N TYR A 128 7.95 8.29 8.52
CA TYR A 128 8.31 8.87 7.22
C TYR A 128 9.38 8.03 6.50
N CYS A 129 10.30 7.42 7.26
CA CYS A 129 11.26 6.48 6.72
C CYS A 129 10.57 5.25 6.12
N ILE A 130 9.52 4.71 6.78
CA ILE A 130 8.73 3.58 6.26
C ILE A 130 8.02 3.96 4.96
N ALA A 131 7.39 5.14 4.89
CA ALA A 131 6.75 5.60 3.66
C ALA A 131 7.76 5.74 2.50
N PHE A 132 8.92 6.35 2.79
CA PHE A 132 10.00 6.55 1.82
C PHE A 132 10.59 5.23 1.30
N THR A 133 11.00 4.31 2.18
CA THR A 133 11.57 3.02 1.77
C THR A 133 10.53 2.08 1.19
N GLY A 134 9.28 2.19 1.64
CA GLY A 134 8.13 1.54 1.02
C GLY A 134 8.00 1.91 -0.45
N CYS A 135 8.07 3.20 -0.77
CA CYS A 135 8.08 3.68 -2.16
C CYS A 135 9.28 3.12 -2.96
N LEU A 136 10.49 3.10 -2.38
CA LEU A 136 11.64 2.48 -3.06
C LEU A 136 11.43 0.99 -3.34
N SER A 137 10.79 0.26 -2.43
CA SER A 137 10.43 -1.15 -2.61
C SER A 137 9.43 -1.33 -3.75
N LEU A 138 8.37 -0.51 -3.78
CA LEU A 138 7.37 -0.51 -4.86
C LEU A 138 7.98 -0.13 -6.22
N MET A 139 8.91 0.82 -6.26
CA MET A 139 9.65 1.19 -7.46
C MET A 139 10.53 0.05 -7.97
N ALA A 140 11.22 -0.67 -7.08
CA ALA A 140 12.02 -1.83 -7.47
C ALA A 140 11.15 -2.92 -8.12
N GLU A 141 9.94 -3.14 -7.61
CA GLU A 141 8.97 -4.05 -8.22
C GLU A 141 8.41 -3.52 -9.54
N TYR A 142 8.13 -2.21 -9.64
CA TYR A 142 7.71 -1.59 -10.91
C TYR A 142 8.78 -1.71 -12.00
N LYS A 143 10.07 -1.51 -11.65
CA LYS A 143 11.19 -1.68 -12.59
C LYS A 143 11.27 -3.10 -13.16
N ARG A 144 10.91 -4.11 -12.36
CA ARG A 144 10.85 -5.52 -12.78
C ARG A 144 9.61 -5.83 -13.62
N ASN A 145 8.47 -5.33 -13.16
CA ASN A 145 7.17 -5.53 -13.79
C ASN A 145 6.44 -4.18 -13.84
N PRO A 146 6.46 -3.48 -14.98
CA PRO A 146 5.79 -2.17 -15.12
C PRO A 146 4.28 -2.22 -14.88
N ARG A 147 3.65 -3.40 -14.97
CA ARG A 147 2.22 -3.58 -14.65
C ARG A 147 1.95 -3.76 -13.16
N PHE A 148 2.99 -3.89 -12.31
CA PHE A 148 2.84 -4.14 -10.87
C PHE A 148 1.92 -3.12 -10.20
N MET A 149 2.04 -1.82 -10.52
CA MET A 149 1.21 -0.76 -9.93
C MET A 149 -0.29 -0.87 -10.28
N THR A 150 -0.64 -1.65 -11.31
CA THR A 150 -2.03 -1.93 -11.68
C THR A 150 -2.56 -3.25 -11.12
N GLN A 151 -1.71 -4.03 -10.44
CA GLN A 151 -2.07 -5.33 -9.87
C GLN A 151 -2.66 -5.18 -8.46
N PRO A 152 -3.53 -6.11 -8.02
CA PRO A 152 -4.04 -6.12 -6.64
C PRO A 152 -2.92 -6.17 -5.58
N ASP A 153 -1.85 -6.91 -5.86
CA ASP A 153 -0.69 -7.05 -4.96
C ASP A 153 -0.10 -5.69 -4.56
N TYR A 154 -0.06 -4.72 -5.47
CA TYR A 154 0.40 -3.36 -5.18
C TYR A 154 -0.42 -2.72 -4.06
N ARG A 155 -1.75 -2.83 -4.13
CA ARG A 155 -2.64 -2.26 -3.10
C ARG A 155 -2.50 -2.98 -1.76
N VAL A 156 -2.24 -4.29 -1.78
CA VAL A 156 -1.98 -5.04 -0.54
C VAL A 156 -0.67 -4.60 0.11
N VAL A 157 0.42 -4.49 -0.66
CA VAL A 157 1.70 -3.98 -0.15
C VAL A 157 1.54 -2.56 0.40
N TRP A 158 0.85 -1.69 -0.35
CA TRP A 158 0.57 -0.31 0.06
C TRP A 158 -0.19 -0.26 1.39
N GLN A 159 -1.27 -1.05 1.55
CA GLN A 159 -2.05 -1.09 2.78
C GLN A 159 -1.23 -1.65 3.96
N MET A 160 -0.39 -2.65 3.71
CA MET A 160 0.50 -3.18 4.74
C MET A 160 1.53 -2.14 5.18
N LEU A 161 2.07 -1.32 4.27
CA LEU A 161 2.95 -0.20 4.63
C LEU A 161 2.23 0.83 5.51
N VAL A 162 0.98 1.19 5.18
CA VAL A 162 0.15 2.07 6.03
C VAL A 162 0.01 1.49 7.44
N ASN A 163 -0.25 0.19 7.55
CA ASN A 163 -0.36 -0.46 8.85
C ASN A 163 0.97 -0.44 9.62
N GLU A 164 2.11 -0.58 8.96
CA GLU A 164 3.43 -0.47 9.60
C GLU A 164 3.73 0.95 10.08
N ILE A 165 3.31 1.98 9.33
CA ILE A 165 3.40 3.38 9.74
C ILE A 165 2.56 3.62 11.01
N ALA A 166 1.29 3.18 11.02
CA ALA A 166 0.42 3.31 12.18
C ALA A 166 0.94 2.54 13.41
N LYS A 167 1.52 1.35 13.20
CA LYS A 167 2.20 0.60 14.28
C LYS A 167 3.41 1.35 14.84
N ALA A 168 4.20 2.01 13.99
CA ALA A 168 5.33 2.80 14.44
C ALA A 168 4.87 3.96 15.35
N GLU A 169 3.76 4.62 15.02
CA GLU A 169 3.15 5.65 15.87
C GLU A 169 2.67 5.08 17.23
N ALA A 170 2.04 3.89 17.22
CA ALA A 170 1.63 3.21 18.44
C ALA A 170 2.83 2.91 19.37
N ILE A 171 3.92 2.40 18.80
CA ILE A 171 5.15 2.10 19.56
C ILE A 171 5.78 3.39 20.12
N MET A 172 5.83 4.45 19.32
CA MET A 172 6.34 5.76 19.74
C MET A 172 5.50 6.32 20.89
N THR A 173 4.18 6.40 20.74
CA THR A 173 3.29 6.93 21.80
C THR A 173 3.40 6.13 23.09
N ALA A 174 3.49 4.80 23.01
CA ALA A 174 3.74 3.95 24.18
C ALA A 174 5.08 4.25 24.86
N ARG A 175 6.17 4.37 24.09
CA ARG A 175 7.51 4.68 24.61
C ARG A 175 7.56 6.00 25.37
N HIS A 176 6.78 6.99 24.92
CA HIS A 176 6.74 8.33 25.52
C HIS A 176 5.61 8.50 26.57
N GLY A 177 4.96 7.40 26.98
CA GLY A 177 3.91 7.44 28.02
C GLY A 177 2.61 8.08 27.57
N LEU A 178 2.36 8.17 26.26
CA LEU A 178 1.18 8.78 25.64
C LEU A 178 0.22 7.74 25.03
N HIS A 179 0.32 6.47 25.44
CA HIS A 179 -0.54 5.38 24.94
C HIS A 179 -2.04 5.67 25.06
N ASP A 180 -2.48 6.33 26.13
CA ASP A 180 -3.89 6.72 26.32
C ASP A 180 -4.38 7.75 25.29
N LYS A 181 -3.46 8.42 24.58
CA LYS A 181 -3.75 9.37 23.51
C LYS A 181 -3.66 8.75 22.12
N PHE A 182 -3.26 7.47 22.02
CA PHE A 182 -3.17 6.79 20.75
C PHE A 182 -4.57 6.42 20.24
N ASP A 183 -4.86 6.83 19.02
CA ASP A 183 -6.09 6.54 18.30
C ASP A 183 -5.71 5.84 16.99
N ILE A 184 -6.10 4.57 16.88
CA ILE A 184 -5.75 3.74 15.72
C ILE A 184 -6.42 4.24 14.43
N GLU A 185 -7.65 4.73 14.49
CA GLU A 185 -8.37 5.20 13.30
C GLU A 185 -7.71 6.48 12.77
N ARG A 186 -7.43 7.42 13.68
CA ARG A 186 -6.69 8.64 13.34
C ARG A 186 -5.29 8.35 12.82
N SER A 187 -4.57 7.42 13.47
CA SER A 187 -3.23 7.02 13.05
C SER A 187 -3.22 6.42 11.63
N VAL A 188 -4.18 5.55 11.32
CA VAL A 188 -4.34 4.98 9.96
C VAL A 188 -4.68 6.07 8.93
N GLN A 189 -5.51 7.05 9.28
CA GLN A 189 -5.80 8.19 8.39
C GLN A 189 -4.55 9.03 8.10
N TRP A 190 -3.74 9.31 9.12
CA TRP A 190 -2.49 10.08 8.97
C TRP A 190 -1.46 9.29 8.16
N ALA A 191 -1.30 8.01 8.46
CA ALA A 191 -0.45 7.09 7.71
C ALA A 191 -0.88 6.99 6.23
N THR A 192 -2.18 6.94 5.97
CA THR A 192 -2.75 6.95 4.61
C THR A 192 -2.40 8.24 3.87
N ARG A 193 -2.56 9.40 4.53
CA ARG A 193 -2.20 10.69 3.94
C ARG A 193 -0.70 10.74 3.59
N ASP A 194 0.16 10.40 4.54
CA ASP A 194 1.60 10.48 4.34
C ASP A 194 2.07 9.46 3.27
N MET A 195 1.46 8.28 3.21
CA MET A 195 1.74 7.30 2.15
C MET A 195 1.23 7.75 0.77
N ASN A 196 0.09 8.45 0.69
CA ASN A 196 -0.39 9.04 -0.57
C ASN A 196 0.56 10.12 -1.09
N GLU A 197 1.08 10.98 -0.21
CA GLU A 197 2.06 12.00 -0.56
C GLU A 197 3.38 11.36 -1.03
N ALA A 198 3.86 10.33 -0.33
CA ALA A 198 5.02 9.55 -0.74
C ALA A 198 4.81 8.87 -2.10
N GLU A 199 3.63 8.27 -2.33
CA GLU A 199 3.27 7.63 -3.60
C GLU A 199 3.24 8.64 -4.75
N LEU A 200 2.72 9.86 -4.51
CA LEU A 200 2.74 10.92 -5.51
C LEU A 200 4.17 11.32 -5.88
N ALA A 201 5.04 11.47 -4.87
CA ALA A 201 6.45 11.77 -5.06
C ALA A 201 7.18 10.64 -5.81
N MET A 202 6.87 9.38 -5.48
CA MET A 202 7.36 8.19 -6.17
C MET A 202 6.95 8.17 -7.65
N LYS A 203 5.70 8.49 -7.97
CA LYS A 203 5.22 8.56 -9.35
C LYS A 203 5.95 9.64 -10.14
N LYS A 204 6.17 10.81 -9.55
CA LYS A 204 7.00 11.87 -10.16
C LYS A 204 8.44 11.42 -10.40
N PHE A 205 9.02 10.65 -9.46
CA PHE A 205 10.35 10.06 -9.66
C PHE A 205 10.35 9.10 -10.86
N ILE A 206 9.37 8.20 -10.97
CA ILE A 206 9.24 7.30 -12.13
C ILE A 206 9.12 8.10 -13.44
N ASP A 207 8.28 9.14 -13.47
CA ASP A 207 8.12 10.00 -14.64
C ASP A 207 9.43 10.73 -15.01
N ASN A 208 10.18 11.19 -14.00
CA ASN A 208 11.46 11.85 -14.20
C ASN A 208 12.51 10.88 -14.78
N LEU A 209 12.51 9.62 -14.32
CA LEU A 209 13.35 8.57 -14.91
C LEU A 209 13.00 8.35 -16.38
N ALA A 210 11.71 8.26 -16.72
CA ALA A 210 11.26 8.08 -18.10
C ALA A 210 11.64 9.27 -19.00
N LYS A 211 11.65 10.49 -18.45
CA LYS A 211 12.02 11.73 -19.14
C LYS A 211 13.52 12.04 -19.10
N SER A 212 14.34 11.20 -18.44
CA SER A 212 15.78 11.43 -18.26
C SER A 212 16.11 12.78 -17.63
N VAL A 213 15.30 13.23 -16.67
CA VAL A 213 15.53 14.49 -15.94
C VAL A 213 16.78 14.34 -15.05
N PRO A 214 17.65 15.37 -14.97
CA PRO A 214 18.71 15.41 -13.95
C PRO A 214 18.11 15.27 -12.55
N GLU A 215 18.71 14.45 -11.68
CA GLU A 215 18.21 14.18 -10.30
C GLU A 215 16.76 13.66 -10.27
N PRO A 216 16.48 12.50 -10.89
CA PRO A 216 15.12 12.01 -11.03
C PRO A 216 14.45 11.69 -9.68
N ASP A 217 15.24 11.39 -8.65
CA ASP A 217 14.83 11.07 -7.27
C ASP A 217 14.45 12.28 -6.42
N ALA A 218 14.73 13.49 -6.89
CA ALA A 218 14.47 14.74 -6.16
C ALA A 218 13.04 14.86 -5.57
N PRO A 219 11.95 14.44 -6.24
CA PRO A 219 10.61 14.53 -5.65
C PRO A 219 10.44 13.67 -4.39
N LEU A 220 10.97 12.44 -4.40
CA LEU A 220 10.83 11.49 -3.28
C LEU A 220 11.74 11.86 -2.11
N ILE A 221 12.92 12.40 -2.40
CA ILE A 221 13.80 12.98 -1.37
C ILE A 221 13.16 14.23 -0.79
N GLY A 222 12.60 15.11 -1.63
CA GLY A 222 11.89 16.32 -1.21
C GLY A 222 10.74 16.02 -0.25
N PHE A 223 9.95 14.98 -0.52
CA PHE A 223 8.92 14.49 0.41
C PHE A 223 9.51 14.19 1.80
N LEU A 224 10.59 13.40 1.85
CA LEU A 224 11.19 13.04 3.13
C LEU A 224 11.76 14.28 3.85
N MET A 225 12.45 15.16 3.12
CA MET A 225 13.01 16.40 3.66
C MET A 225 11.97 17.34 4.26
N GLU A 226 10.81 17.45 3.61
CA GLU A 226 9.68 18.24 4.09
C GLU A 226 9.12 17.64 5.39
N LYS A 227 8.91 16.33 5.44
CA LYS A 227 8.39 15.63 6.63
C LYS A 227 9.35 15.65 7.82
N LEU A 228 10.65 15.65 7.55
CA LEU A 228 11.67 15.78 8.58
C LEU A 228 11.83 17.24 9.07
N HIS A 229 11.16 18.20 8.43
CA HIS A 229 11.33 19.64 8.69
C HIS A 229 12.81 20.06 8.64
N ALA A 230 13.54 19.53 7.66
CA ALA A 230 14.99 19.76 7.54
C ALA A 230 15.31 21.26 7.36
N PRO A 231 16.10 21.89 8.27
CA PRO A 231 16.55 23.27 8.13
C PRO A 231 17.30 23.48 6.82
N GLU A 232 17.11 24.63 6.15
CA GLU A 232 17.74 24.95 4.86
C GLU A 232 19.26 24.71 4.86
N GLN A 233 19.91 25.00 5.98
CA GLN A 233 21.36 24.88 6.15
C GLN A 233 21.87 23.42 6.12
N SER A 234 21.05 22.46 6.59
CA SER A 234 21.42 21.03 6.56
C SER A 234 20.92 20.31 5.32
N ARG A 235 20.14 20.97 4.44
CA ARG A 235 19.54 20.32 3.27
C ARG A 235 20.56 19.73 2.29
N PRO A 236 21.66 20.40 1.93
CA PRO A 236 22.59 19.85 0.94
C PRO A 236 23.24 18.54 1.40
N SER A 237 23.78 18.49 2.63
CA SER A 237 24.42 17.30 3.18
C SER A 237 23.42 16.17 3.43
N LEU A 238 22.24 16.52 3.93
CA LEU A 238 21.17 15.55 4.19
C LEU A 238 20.62 14.95 2.89
N SER A 239 20.38 15.77 1.86
CA SER A 239 19.94 15.30 0.53
C SER A 239 20.94 14.31 -0.03
N GLN A 240 22.23 14.66 -0.07
CA GLN A 240 23.28 13.79 -0.58
C GLN A 240 23.36 12.45 0.18
N GLY A 241 23.18 12.48 1.50
CA GLY A 241 23.12 11.28 2.33
C GLY A 241 21.92 10.39 2.01
N ILE A 242 20.74 10.99 1.83
CA ILE A 242 19.50 10.29 1.49
C ILE A 242 19.57 9.74 0.06
N GLU A 243 20.08 10.49 -0.91
CA GLU A 243 20.30 10.05 -2.30
C GLU A 243 21.21 8.82 -2.35
N LYS A 244 22.33 8.85 -1.62
CA LYS A 244 23.23 7.71 -1.53
C LYS A 244 22.50 6.50 -0.94
N PHE A 245 21.76 6.69 0.15
CA PHE A 245 20.98 5.63 0.77
C PHE A 245 19.90 5.07 -0.18
N ALA A 246 19.21 5.93 -0.92
CA ALA A 246 18.16 5.55 -1.86
C ALA A 246 18.72 4.68 -3.00
N ARG A 247 19.83 5.10 -3.60
CA ARG A 247 20.54 4.33 -4.64
C ARG A 247 20.99 2.96 -4.14
N GLU A 248 21.63 2.91 -2.97
CA GLU A 248 22.05 1.64 -2.35
C GLU A 248 20.84 0.72 -2.07
N THR A 249 19.76 1.27 -1.56
CA THR A 249 18.55 0.52 -1.19
C THR A 249 17.82 0.00 -2.43
N LEU A 250 17.68 0.80 -3.49
CA LEU A 250 17.12 0.35 -4.77
C LEU A 250 17.95 -0.78 -5.38
N HIS A 251 19.28 -0.68 -5.33
CA HIS A 251 20.16 -1.75 -5.79
C HIS A 251 19.97 -3.05 -4.99
N GLN A 252 19.89 -2.95 -3.66
CA GLN A 252 19.64 -4.12 -2.78
C GLN A 252 18.28 -4.75 -3.06
N PHE A 253 17.23 -3.95 -3.19
CA PHE A 253 15.91 -4.45 -3.55
C PHE A 253 15.91 -5.13 -4.91
N ALA A 254 16.68 -4.61 -5.88
CA ALA A 254 16.84 -5.18 -7.22
C ALA A 254 17.66 -6.48 -7.27
N ALA A 255 18.66 -6.66 -6.40
CA ALA A 255 19.58 -7.81 -6.43
C ALA A 255 18.97 -9.13 -5.89
N ILE A 256 17.95 -9.08 -5.02
CA ILE A 256 17.46 -10.24 -4.27
C ILE A 256 16.27 -10.96 -4.97
N ALA A 257 16.02 -10.69 -6.26
CA ALA A 257 14.97 -11.42 -7.02
C ALA A 257 15.50 -12.22 -8.22
N THR A 258 16.78 -12.55 -8.20
CA THR A 258 17.38 -13.63 -9.00
C THR A 258 17.57 -14.85 -8.12
#